data_AF-A0A961Z8P1-F1
#
_entry.id   AF-A0A961Z8P1-F1
#
_cell.length_a   1.000
_cell.length_b   1.000
_cell.length_c   1.000
_cell.angle_alpha   90.00
_cell.angle_beta   90.00
_cell.angle_gamma   90.00
#
_symmetry.space_group_name_H-M   'P 1'
#
loop_
_entity.id
_entity.type
_entity.pdbx_description
1 polymer ?
#
loop_
_entity_poly.entity_id
_entity_poly.type
_entity_poly.pdbx_seq_one_letter_code
_entity_poly.pdbx_strand_id
1 'polypeptide(L)'
;MRTTLDIDDDVLQMAKELARAEKKTAGAVISDLARKALTRAPGQRRIVVKDGFPLLESTGAVVTPELIERLLEEADFEDARIQVKSDAGAS
;
A
#
# COMPACT_ATOMS: atom_id res chain seq x y z
N MET A 1 7.31 -5.92 -30.04
CA MET A 1 8.74 -6.18 -30.34
C MET A 1 9.06 -7.63 -30.01
N ARG A 2 10.07 -8.21 -30.66
CA ARG A 2 10.58 -9.56 -30.36
C ARG A 2 11.99 -9.40 -29.79
N THR A 3 12.15 -9.77 -28.53
CA THR A 3 13.39 -9.62 -27.76
C THR A 3 13.64 -10.93 -27.04
N THR A 4 14.90 -11.30 -26.83
CA THR A 4 15.28 -12.45 -26.02
C THR A 4 15.61 -11.95 -24.61
N LEU A 5 15.00 -12.55 -23.60
CA LEU A 5 15.20 -12.22 -22.19
C LEU A 5 15.50 -13.52 -21.45
N ASP A 6 16.42 -13.46 -20.50
CA ASP A 6 16.59 -14.52 -19.52
C ASP A 6 15.56 -14.33 -18.40
N ILE A 7 14.89 -15.40 -17.98
CA ILE A 7 13.77 -15.35 -17.04
C ILE A 7 13.83 -16.60 -16.17
N ASP A 8 13.63 -16.42 -14.87
CA ASP A 8 13.57 -17.54 -13.93
C ASP A 8 12.45 -18.53 -14.29
N ASP A 9 12.72 -19.82 -14.07
CA ASP A 9 11.83 -20.92 -14.45
C ASP A 9 10.46 -20.84 -13.75
N ASP A 10 10.44 -20.41 -12.48
CA ASP A 10 9.22 -20.24 -11.69
C ASP A 10 8.33 -19.12 -12.26
N VAL A 11 8.94 -17.98 -12.63
CA VAL A 11 8.25 -16.85 -13.28
C VAL A 11 7.69 -17.29 -14.63
N LEU A 12 8.46 -18.03 -15.44
CA LEU A 12 7.98 -18.53 -16.73
C LEU A 12 6.82 -19.52 -16.56
N GLN A 13 6.88 -20.38 -15.54
CA GLN A 13 5.79 -21.32 -15.25
C GLN A 13 4.52 -20.57 -14.83
N MET A 14 4.61 -19.62 -13.89
CA MET A 14 3.47 -18.81 -13.47
C MET A 14 2.87 -18.02 -14.64
N ALA A 15 3.71 -17.46 -15.51
CA ALA A 15 3.24 -16.75 -16.70
C ALA A 15 2.47 -17.66 -17.66
N LYS A 16 2.89 -18.91 -17.84
CA LYS A 16 2.18 -19.90 -18.68
C LYS A 16 0.82 -20.29 -18.09
N GLU A 17 0.74 -20.46 -16.78
CA GLU A 17 -0.52 -20.78 -16.09
C GLU A 17 -1.52 -19.62 -16.23
N LEU A 18 -1.08 -18.39 -15.98
CA LEU A 18 -1.90 -17.20 -16.15
C LEU A 18 -2.31 -16.98 -17.60
N ALA A 19 -1.40 -17.21 -18.55
CA ALA A 19 -1.68 -17.11 -19.98
C ALA A 19 -2.80 -18.08 -20.42
N ARG A 20 -2.82 -19.30 -19.89
CA ARG A 20 -3.91 -20.27 -20.15
C ARG A 20 -5.25 -19.77 -19.61
N ALA A 21 -5.26 -19.24 -18.38
CA ALA A 21 -6.46 -18.70 -17.77
C ALA A 21 -7.02 -17.48 -18.54
N GLU A 22 -6.14 -16.58 -18.99
CA GLU A 22 -6.51 -15.37 -19.72
C GLU A 22 -6.67 -15.56 -21.25
N LYS A 23 -6.43 -16.77 -21.78
CA LYS A 23 -6.39 -17.06 -23.23
C LYS A 23 -5.41 -16.16 -24.00
N LYS A 24 -4.24 -15.89 -23.41
CA LYS A 24 -3.15 -15.08 -23.98
C LYS A 24 -1.90 -15.94 -24.20
N THR A 25 -0.87 -15.37 -24.82
CA THR A 25 0.47 -15.97 -24.84
C THR A 25 1.25 -15.59 -23.58
N ALA A 26 2.21 -16.42 -23.16
CA ALA A 26 3.08 -16.10 -22.02
C ALA A 26 3.82 -14.76 -22.23
N GLY A 27 4.30 -14.50 -23.46
CA GLY A 27 4.94 -13.22 -23.79
C GLY A 27 4.01 -12.01 -23.67
N ALA A 28 2.72 -12.15 -23.99
CA ALA A 28 1.73 -11.09 -23.81
C ALA A 28 1.47 -10.81 -22.32
N VAL A 29 1.32 -11.87 -21.51
CA VAL A 29 1.15 -11.76 -20.05
C VAL A 29 2.37 -11.08 -19.41
N ILE A 30 3.59 -11.51 -19.75
CA ILE A 30 4.82 -10.91 -19.23
C ILE A 30 4.94 -9.44 -19.64
N SER A 31 4.62 -9.10 -20.90
CA SER A 31 4.61 -7.71 -21.37
C SER A 31 3.61 -6.83 -20.62
N ASP A 32 2.40 -7.33 -20.35
CA ASP A 32 1.38 -6.63 -19.57
C ASP A 32 1.84 -6.41 -18.11
N LEU A 33 2.41 -7.43 -17.48
CA LEU A 33 2.94 -7.36 -16.12
C LEU A 33 4.11 -6.37 -16.02
N ALA A 34 5.07 -6.46 -16.94
CA ALA A 34 6.20 -5.53 -17.01
C ALA A 34 5.72 -4.09 -17.21
N ARG A 35 4.73 -3.85 -18.09
CA ARG A 35 4.14 -2.52 -18.26
C ARG A 35 3.55 -2.02 -16.95
N LYS A 36 2.70 -2.81 -16.28
CA LYS A 36 2.08 -2.42 -15.00
C LYS A 36 3.15 -2.07 -13.96
N ALA A 37 4.19 -2.89 -13.83
CA ALA A 37 5.29 -2.67 -12.90
C ALA A 37 6.09 -1.40 -13.23
N LEU A 38 6.44 -1.18 -14.50
CA LEU A 38 7.25 -0.04 -14.95
C LEU A 38 6.47 1.28 -14.98
N THR A 39 5.14 1.24 -15.19
CA THR A 39 4.30 2.44 -15.14
C THR A 39 3.89 2.83 -13.71
N ARG A 40 4.05 1.91 -12.75
CA ARG A 40 3.83 2.22 -11.33
C ARG A 40 5.05 2.98 -10.83
N ALA A 41 4.90 4.27 -10.54
CA ALA A 41 6.01 5.00 -9.94
C ALA A 41 6.35 4.37 -8.58
N PRO A 42 7.64 4.12 -8.27
CA PRO A 42 8.04 3.70 -6.93
C PRO A 42 7.53 4.75 -5.94
N GLY A 43 6.70 4.32 -4.97
CA GLY A 43 6.11 5.23 -3.98
C GLY A 43 4.73 5.79 -4.31
N GLN A 44 4.13 5.47 -5.47
CA GLN A 44 2.69 5.64 -5.67
C GLN A 44 1.92 4.55 -4.90
N ARG A 45 1.92 4.66 -3.56
CA ARG A 45 0.73 4.27 -2.80
C ARG A 45 -0.35 5.25 -3.24
N ARG A 46 -1.52 4.75 -3.61
CA ARG A 46 -2.64 5.63 -3.93
C ARG A 46 -3.02 6.34 -2.63
N ILE A 47 -2.51 7.56 -2.42
CA ILE A 47 -2.91 8.37 -1.28
C ILE A 47 -4.37 8.75 -1.55
N VAL A 48 -5.28 8.03 -0.91
CA VAL A 48 -6.70 8.36 -0.94
C VAL A 48 -6.86 9.57 -0.03
N VAL A 49 -7.19 10.72 -0.59
CA VAL A 49 -7.51 11.89 0.23
C VAL A 49 -9.01 11.88 0.50
N LYS A 50 -9.40 11.92 1.77
CA LYS A 50 -10.80 12.09 2.19
C LYS A 50 -10.85 13.29 3.13
N ASP A 51 -11.78 14.20 2.87
CA ASP A 51 -11.99 15.40 3.69
C ASP A 51 -10.72 16.24 3.93
N GLY A 52 -9.80 16.25 2.95
CA GLY A 52 -8.54 17.00 3.02
C GLY A 52 -7.38 16.27 3.71
N PHE A 53 -7.59 15.06 4.23
CA PHE A 53 -6.55 14.27 4.91
C PHE A 53 -6.11 13.06 4.07
N PRO A 54 -4.80 12.75 4.02
CA PRO A 54 -4.31 11.53 3.38
C PRO A 54 -4.68 10.30 4.22
N LEU A 55 -5.40 9.35 3.64
CA LEU A 55 -5.69 8.07 4.27
C LEU A 55 -4.49 7.13 4.14
N LEU A 56 -4.11 6.56 5.26
CA LEU A 56 -3.20 5.42 5.31
C LEU A 56 -3.96 4.14 4.92
N GLU A 57 -3.27 3.19 4.31
CA GLU A 57 -3.84 1.88 4.01
C GLU A 57 -4.16 1.16 5.34
N SER A 58 -5.32 0.49 5.40
CA SER A 58 -5.69 -0.29 6.58
C SER A 58 -4.66 -1.40 6.79
N THR A 59 -4.11 -1.47 8.00
CA THR A 59 -3.17 -2.52 8.42
C THR A 59 -3.90 -3.80 8.87
N GLY A 60 -5.24 -3.78 8.91
CA GLY A 60 -6.04 -4.87 9.46
C GLY A 60 -5.99 -5.00 10.99
N ALA A 61 -5.27 -4.10 11.68
CA ALA A 61 -5.23 -4.06 13.13
C ALA A 61 -6.57 -3.54 13.70
N VAL A 62 -7.07 -4.22 14.72
CA VAL A 62 -8.25 -3.77 15.48
C VAL A 62 -7.79 -2.73 16.49
N VAL A 63 -8.34 -1.52 16.40
CA VAL A 63 -8.09 -0.45 17.36
C VAL A 63 -9.16 -0.49 18.43
N THR A 64 -8.77 -0.71 19.68
CA THR A 64 -9.67 -0.71 20.86
C THR A 64 -9.29 0.42 21.83
N PRO A 65 -10.22 0.85 22.70
CA PRO A 65 -9.91 1.87 23.73
C PRO A 65 -8.71 1.48 24.61
N GLU A 66 -8.60 0.20 24.99
CA GLU A 66 -7.53 -0.29 25.87
C GLU A 66 -6.16 -0.25 25.15
N LEU A 67 -6.14 -0.49 23.83
CA LEU A 67 -4.95 -0.32 23.02
C LEU A 67 -4.50 1.15 23.01
N ILE A 68 -5.45 2.08 22.94
CA ILE A 68 -5.15 3.52 22.95
C ILE A 68 -4.56 3.90 24.30
N GLU A 69 -5.19 3.51 25.41
CA GLU A 69 -4.72 3.81 26.76
C GLU A 69 -3.29 3.31 26.97
N ARG A 70 -3.01 2.06 26.62
CA ARG A 70 -1.65 1.49 26.72
C ARG A 70 -0.64 2.27 25.89
N LEU A 71 -0.97 2.64 24.65
CA LEU A 71 -0.08 3.41 23.79
C LEU A 71 0.17 4.83 24.32
N LEU A 72 -0.83 5.45 24.95
CA LEU A 72 -0.68 6.76 25.58
C LEU A 72 0.20 6.67 26.83
N GLU A 73 0.13 5.59 27.60
CA GLU A 73 1.02 5.35 28.75
C GLU A 73 2.47 5.06 28.31
N GLU A 74 2.65 4.31 27.23
CA GLU A 74 3.96 4.00 26.64
C GLU A 74 4.60 5.20 25.93
N ALA A 75 3.79 6.15 25.46
CA ALA A 75 4.27 7.35 24.79
C ALA A 75 4.88 8.33 25.81
N ASP A 76 6.21 8.45 25.79
CA ASP A 76 6.91 9.53 26.49
C ASP A 76 6.65 10.85 25.71
N PHE A 77 5.69 11.66 26.16
CA PHE A 77 5.15 12.82 25.42
C PHE A 77 6.12 14.01 25.28
N GLU A 78 7.38 13.89 25.73
CA GLU A 78 8.35 14.99 25.78
C GLU A 78 8.62 15.65 24.40
N ASP A 79 8.40 14.97 23.27
CA ASP A 79 8.67 15.52 21.93
C ASP A 79 7.45 16.03 21.15
N ALA A 80 6.22 15.88 21.66
CA ALA A 80 5.05 16.03 20.79
C ALA A 80 4.67 17.49 20.47
N ARG A 81 5.04 18.50 21.27
CA ARG A 81 4.64 19.93 21.12
C ARG A 81 3.19 20.13 20.63
N ILE A 82 2.23 19.33 21.11
CA ILE A 82 0.82 19.48 20.75
C ILE A 82 0.18 20.44 21.76
N GLN A 83 -0.15 21.66 21.32
CA GLN A 83 -1.04 22.55 22.08
C GLN A 83 -2.49 22.07 21.92
N VAL A 84 -3.00 21.37 22.92
CA VAL A 84 -4.44 21.11 23.04
C VAL A 84 -5.09 22.43 23.46
N LYS A 85 -5.82 23.06 22.55
CA LYS A 85 -6.68 24.20 22.91
C LYS A 85 -7.81 23.68 23.79
N SER A 86 -7.79 24.08 25.06
CA SER A 86 -8.90 23.88 25.98
C SER A 86 -10.02 24.85 25.60
N ASP A 87 -11.04 24.38 24.89
CA ASP A 87 -12.33 25.08 24.88
C ASP A 87 -13.10 24.66 26.13
N ALA A 88 -12.75 25.30 27.26
CA ALA A 88 -13.62 25.44 28.41
C ALA A 88 -14.04 26.91 28.46
N GLY A 89 -15.20 27.21 27.89
CA GLY A 89 -15.73 28.56 27.83
C GLY A 89 -17.02 28.68 27.03
N ALA A 90 -18.08 28.04 27.50
CA ALA A 90 -19.44 28.44 27.15
C ALA A 90 -20.27 28.44 28.44
N SER A 91 -20.52 29.66 28.93
CA SER A 91 -21.54 30.01 29.92
C SER A 91 -22.94 29.59 29.49
#